data_AF-A0ABD0YUR1-F1
#
_entry.id   AF-A0ABD0YUR1-F1
#
_cell.length_a   1.000
_cell.length_b   1.000
_cell.length_c   1.000
_cell.angle_alpha   90.00
_cell.angle_beta   90.00
_cell.angle_gamma   90.00
#
_symmetry.space_group_name_H-M   'P 1'
#
loop_
_entity.id
_entity.type
_entity.pdbx_description
1 polymer ?
#
loop_
_entity_poly.entity_id
_entity_poly.type
_entity_poly.pdbx_seq_one_letter_code
_entity_poly.pdbx_strand_id
1 'polypeptide(L)'
;MVDNVTQLVKHHFGEGEASHRKILTADDVSQDERGICDLIRADCLRAALNLTRRLLTPYGQKVTPHSVQLWFTRLSLLVKLSAYQIAEAEGAAWWHPDRPDLYYQFYPKLYGARPGTMLPFQMRLLLATLPAYIKRYPKALDRLYSILAVVRRILKNLDSGKKRELSKRVWTSRDARVSHSIVNVALMAKDYPLAVETLRGLIESNDSPNQKRALESALGRVLLQVGDVHSAERCFEASRALRGGGRPDVRELVDRGLALVANNNFRDAYDAFKKASTLDPYNIMVFNNMAVCLLYLGQLKNALTLLTTFIHNEPARTLTEPLLINVCTLFELESSRSDQNKQSLLRQVAKYKGDAINVACLKLLV
;
A
#
# COMPACT_ATOMS: atom_id res chain seq x y z
N MET A 1 7.47 -22.84 1.29
CA MET A 1 7.43 -21.82 2.37
C MET A 1 6.48 -22.33 3.42
N VAL A 2 6.84 -22.22 4.69
CA VAL A 2 6.00 -22.71 5.80
C VAL A 2 4.93 -21.67 6.12
N ASP A 3 3.71 -22.13 6.42
CA ASP A 3 2.63 -21.26 6.90
C ASP A 3 2.83 -20.94 8.39
N ASN A 4 3.31 -19.73 8.66
CA ASN A 4 3.60 -19.24 10.01
C ASN A 4 2.34 -19.20 10.90
N VAL A 5 1.14 -19.02 10.32
CA VAL A 5 -0.11 -19.04 11.09
C VAL A 5 -0.37 -20.46 11.58
N THR A 6 -0.24 -21.47 10.71
CA THR A 6 -0.36 -22.88 11.09
C THR A 6 0.64 -23.27 12.17
N GLN A 7 1.90 -22.83 12.06
CA GLN A 7 2.91 -23.09 13.10
C GLN A 7 2.52 -22.48 14.46
N LEU A 8 2.05 -21.23 14.47
CA LEU A 8 1.66 -20.56 15.70
C LEU A 8 0.40 -21.18 16.32
N VAL A 9 -0.58 -21.58 15.49
CA VAL A 9 -1.76 -22.32 15.94
C VAL A 9 -1.35 -23.66 16.55
N LYS A 10 -0.44 -24.40 15.91
CA LYS A 10 0.10 -25.66 16.43
C LYS A 10 0.78 -25.47 17.79
N HIS A 11 1.55 -24.41 17.96
CA HIS A 11 2.22 -24.11 19.23
C HIS A 11 1.22 -23.84 20.37
N HIS A 12 0.18 -23.03 20.13
CA HIS A 12 -0.76 -22.61 21.18
C HIS A 12 -1.95 -23.56 21.41
N PHE A 13 -2.34 -24.35 20.40
CA PHE A 13 -3.56 -25.17 20.44
C PHE A 13 -3.36 -26.64 20.04
N GLY A 14 -2.15 -27.04 19.63
CA GLY A 14 -1.82 -28.40 19.20
C GLY A 14 -2.16 -28.71 17.74
N GLU A 15 -1.83 -29.93 17.31
CA GLU A 15 -1.95 -30.35 15.91
C GLU A 15 -3.41 -30.49 15.43
N GLY A 16 -4.32 -30.90 16.32
CA GLY A 16 -5.73 -31.06 15.98
C GLY A 16 -6.36 -29.76 15.47
N GLU A 17 -6.17 -28.66 16.21
CA GLU A 17 -6.70 -27.35 15.81
C GLU A 17 -5.98 -26.81 14.57
N ALA A 18 -4.67 -27.01 14.45
CA ALA A 18 -3.91 -26.61 13.27
C ALA A 18 -4.40 -27.31 11.99
N SER A 19 -4.88 -28.56 12.09
CA SER A 19 -5.39 -29.33 10.94
C SER A 19 -6.69 -28.77 10.34
N HIS A 20 -7.44 -27.96 11.11
CA HIS A 20 -8.65 -27.30 10.61
C HIS A 20 -8.35 -26.18 9.61
N ARG A 21 -7.13 -25.61 9.64
CA ARG A 21 -6.72 -24.57 8.71
C ARG A 21 -6.36 -25.18 7.35
N LYS A 22 -7.21 -24.94 6.36
CA LYS A 22 -7.01 -25.34 4.96
C LYS A 22 -6.90 -24.11 4.08
N ILE A 23 -5.72 -23.88 3.53
CA ILE A 23 -5.41 -22.79 2.60
C ILE A 23 -4.91 -23.37 1.28
N LEU A 24 -5.07 -22.62 0.18
CA LEU A 24 -4.60 -23.06 -1.13
C LEU A 24 -3.07 -23.01 -1.20
N THR A 25 -2.50 -24.05 -1.79
CA THR A 25 -1.08 -24.13 -2.14
C THR A 25 -0.88 -24.02 -3.65
N ALA A 26 0.37 -23.90 -4.08
CA ALA A 26 0.69 -23.86 -5.51
C ALA A 26 0.35 -25.18 -6.24
N ASP A 27 0.14 -26.28 -5.52
CA ASP A 27 -0.23 -27.58 -6.08
C ASP A 27 -1.75 -27.72 -6.27
N ASP A 28 -2.56 -26.88 -5.62
CA ASP A 28 -4.02 -26.93 -5.64
C ASP A 28 -4.65 -26.14 -6.80
N VAL A 29 -3.84 -25.46 -7.61
CA VAL A 29 -4.31 -24.54 -8.68
C VAL A 29 -3.67 -24.84 -10.03
N SER A 30 -4.24 -24.27 -11.10
CA SER A 30 -3.69 -24.41 -12.45
C SER A 30 -2.28 -23.81 -12.54
N GLN A 31 -1.40 -24.49 -13.28
CA GLN A 31 -0.01 -24.05 -13.47
C GLN A 31 0.08 -22.99 -14.59
N ASP A 32 -0.67 -21.90 -14.45
CA ASP A 32 -0.74 -20.76 -15.36
C ASP A 32 -1.11 -19.45 -14.63
N GLU A 33 -1.34 -18.36 -15.38
CA GLU A 33 -1.73 -17.06 -14.80
C GLU A 33 -3.04 -17.12 -13.99
N ARG A 34 -3.96 -18.03 -14.35
CA ARG A 34 -5.25 -18.17 -13.65
C ARG A 34 -5.02 -18.69 -12.24
N GLY A 35 -4.14 -19.68 -12.08
CA GLY A 35 -3.79 -20.21 -10.76
C GLY A 35 -3.11 -19.16 -9.87
N ILE A 36 -2.26 -18.29 -10.44
CA ILE A 36 -1.73 -17.14 -9.68
C ILE A 36 -2.86 -16.23 -9.21
N CYS A 37 -3.82 -15.91 -10.09
CA CYS A 37 -4.95 -15.05 -9.72
C CYS A 37 -5.82 -15.68 -8.62
N ASP A 38 -6.06 -16.99 -8.67
CA ASP A 38 -6.85 -17.70 -7.68
C ASP A 38 -6.17 -17.70 -6.30
N LEU A 39 -4.85 -17.92 -6.26
CA LEU A 39 -4.07 -17.80 -5.03
C LEU A 39 -4.09 -16.39 -4.45
N ILE A 40 -3.98 -15.35 -5.29
CA ILE A 40 -4.06 -13.95 -4.85
C ILE A 40 -5.45 -13.62 -4.30
N ARG A 41 -6.52 -14.08 -4.95
CA ARG A 41 -7.91 -13.89 -4.48
C ARG A 41 -8.15 -14.59 -3.14
N ALA A 42 -7.50 -15.72 -2.90
CA ALA A 42 -7.54 -16.46 -1.64
C ALA A 42 -6.54 -15.92 -0.59
N ASP A 43 -5.90 -14.77 -0.82
CA ASP A 43 -4.90 -14.16 0.09
C ASP A 43 -3.69 -15.08 0.38
N CYS A 44 -3.43 -16.06 -0.49
CA CYS A 44 -2.33 -17.01 -0.42
C CYS A 44 -1.13 -16.49 -1.24
N LEU A 45 -0.59 -15.35 -0.82
CA LEU A 45 0.46 -14.62 -1.54
C LEU A 45 1.82 -15.34 -1.54
N ARG A 46 2.17 -16.12 -0.50
CA ARG A 46 3.39 -16.93 -0.49
C ARG A 46 3.27 -18.12 -1.45
N ALA A 47 2.11 -18.76 -1.52
CA ALA A 47 1.80 -19.77 -2.52
C ALA A 47 1.87 -19.19 -3.94
N ALA A 48 1.25 -18.02 -4.17
CA ALA A 48 1.32 -17.32 -5.46
C ALA A 48 2.78 -17.01 -5.85
N LEU A 49 3.59 -16.56 -4.89
CA LEU A 49 5.01 -16.29 -5.10
C LEU A 49 5.78 -17.57 -5.48
N ASN A 50 5.47 -18.71 -4.87
CA ASN A 50 6.07 -20.00 -5.27
C ASN A 50 5.65 -20.39 -6.68
N LEU A 51 4.38 -20.20 -7.06
CA LEU A 51 3.90 -20.50 -8.40
C LEU A 51 4.59 -19.63 -9.46
N THR A 52 4.82 -18.34 -9.20
CA THR A 52 5.59 -17.48 -10.15
C THR A 52 6.99 -18.05 -10.45
N ARG A 53 7.66 -18.65 -9.44
CA ARG A 53 8.97 -19.29 -9.64
C ARG A 53 8.86 -20.51 -10.57
N ARG A 54 7.84 -21.36 -10.37
CA ARG A 54 7.59 -22.53 -11.23
C ARG A 54 7.36 -22.10 -12.67
N LEU A 55 6.51 -21.09 -12.89
CA LEU A 55 6.18 -20.59 -14.23
C LEU A 55 7.34 -19.86 -14.91
N LEU A 56 8.27 -19.28 -14.17
CA LEU A 56 9.47 -18.64 -14.72
C LEU A 56 10.57 -19.63 -15.10
N THR A 57 10.56 -20.85 -14.54
CA THR A 57 11.62 -21.85 -14.76
C THR A 57 11.80 -22.21 -16.25
N PRO A 58 10.74 -22.45 -17.05
CA PRO A 58 10.89 -22.74 -18.47
C PRO A 58 11.45 -21.60 -19.32
N TYR A 59 11.31 -20.34 -18.86
CA TYR A 59 11.81 -19.18 -19.58
C TYR A 59 13.33 -19.03 -19.46
N GLY A 60 13.93 -19.45 -18.34
CA GLY A 60 15.36 -19.27 -18.08
C GLY A 60 15.76 -17.80 -18.21
N GLN A 61 16.66 -17.50 -19.16
CA GLN A 61 17.10 -16.13 -19.49
C GLN A 61 16.26 -15.44 -20.59
N LYS A 62 15.31 -16.14 -21.21
CA LYS A 62 14.52 -15.59 -22.33
C LYS A 62 13.53 -14.54 -21.82
N VAL A 63 13.62 -13.33 -22.37
CA VAL A 63 12.68 -12.24 -22.08
C VAL A 63 11.59 -12.19 -23.14
N THR A 64 10.36 -12.44 -22.71
CA THR A 64 9.12 -12.31 -23.49
C THR A 64 8.12 -11.43 -22.74
N PRO A 65 7.10 -10.85 -23.41
CA PRO A 65 6.07 -10.06 -22.73
C PRO A 65 5.40 -10.80 -21.56
N HIS A 66 5.13 -12.09 -21.73
CA HIS A 66 4.55 -12.92 -20.67
C HIS A 66 5.52 -13.13 -19.50
N SER A 67 6.80 -13.44 -19.78
CA SER A 67 7.80 -13.56 -18.71
C SER A 67 7.97 -12.24 -17.93
N VAL A 68 7.90 -11.09 -18.60
CA VAL A 68 7.96 -9.76 -17.95
C VAL A 68 6.76 -9.55 -17.03
N GLN A 69 5.56 -9.99 -17.43
CA GLN A 69 4.37 -9.95 -16.57
C GLN A 69 4.52 -10.85 -15.35
N LEU A 70 5.08 -12.06 -15.50
CA LEU A 70 5.38 -12.95 -14.38
C LEU A 70 6.40 -12.33 -13.42
N TRP A 71 7.48 -11.73 -13.95
CA TRP A 71 8.47 -11.01 -13.14
C TRP A 71 7.88 -9.80 -12.41
N PHE A 72 7.04 -9.02 -13.08
CA PHE A 72 6.35 -7.90 -12.43
C PHE A 72 5.45 -8.37 -11.29
N THR A 73 4.71 -9.46 -11.52
CA THR A 73 3.85 -10.10 -10.50
C THR A 73 4.69 -10.59 -9.32
N ARG A 74 5.81 -11.29 -9.60
CA ARG A 74 6.74 -11.80 -8.59
C ARG A 74 7.30 -10.68 -7.70
N LEU A 75 7.83 -9.61 -8.30
CA LEU A 75 8.35 -8.47 -7.54
C LEU A 75 7.25 -7.77 -6.72
N SER A 76 6.05 -7.66 -7.28
CA SER A 76 4.90 -7.09 -6.56
C SER A 76 4.51 -7.93 -5.35
N LEU A 77 4.50 -9.26 -5.49
CA LEU A 77 4.23 -10.19 -4.38
C LEU A 77 5.32 -10.13 -3.30
N LEU A 78 6.60 -10.04 -3.68
CA LEU A 78 7.69 -9.88 -2.72
C LEU A 78 7.55 -8.60 -1.90
N VAL A 79 7.20 -7.47 -2.54
CA VAL A 79 6.93 -6.20 -1.85
C VAL A 79 5.70 -6.31 -0.95
N LYS A 80 4.62 -6.99 -1.38
CA LYS A 80 3.43 -7.21 -0.56
C LYS A 80 3.68 -8.09 0.66
N LEU A 81 4.59 -9.05 0.54
CA LEU A 81 5.04 -9.92 1.64
C LEU A 81 6.13 -9.27 2.51
N SER A 82 6.47 -8.00 2.26
CA SER A 82 7.55 -7.27 2.95
C SER A 82 8.94 -7.92 2.81
N ALA A 83 9.14 -8.76 1.79
CA ALA A 83 10.41 -9.41 1.47
C ALA A 83 11.33 -8.48 0.65
N TYR A 84 11.60 -7.29 1.19
CA TYR A 84 12.22 -6.19 0.44
C TYR A 84 13.65 -6.47 -0.03
N GLN A 85 14.44 -7.17 0.78
CA GLN A 85 15.82 -7.54 0.42
C GLN A 85 15.83 -8.47 -0.80
N ILE A 86 14.93 -9.46 -0.83
CA ILE A 86 14.78 -10.39 -1.96
C ILE A 86 14.27 -9.63 -3.19
N ALA A 87 13.28 -8.75 -3.00
CA ALA A 87 12.75 -7.93 -4.09
C ALA A 87 13.83 -7.04 -4.73
N GLU A 88 14.70 -6.37 -3.94
CA GLU A 88 15.78 -5.55 -4.48
C GLU A 88 16.84 -6.39 -5.21
N ALA A 89 17.23 -7.53 -4.62
CA ALA A 89 18.21 -8.43 -5.23
C ALA A 89 17.73 -8.97 -6.58
N GLU A 90 16.49 -9.47 -6.65
CA GLU A 90 15.89 -9.95 -7.91
C GLU A 90 15.63 -8.79 -8.89
N GLY A 91 15.21 -7.63 -8.38
CA GLY A 91 14.94 -6.43 -9.19
C GLY A 91 16.20 -5.76 -9.76
N ALA A 92 17.38 -6.00 -9.18
CA ALA A 92 18.64 -5.40 -9.63
C ALA A 92 18.95 -5.73 -11.10
N ALA A 93 18.63 -6.95 -11.55
CA ALA A 93 18.82 -7.38 -12.93
C ALA A 93 17.99 -6.57 -13.94
N TRP A 94 16.86 -5.99 -13.49
CA TRP A 94 15.88 -5.26 -14.29
C TRP A 94 16.07 -3.74 -14.27
N TRP A 95 16.94 -3.21 -13.40
CA TRP A 95 17.04 -1.76 -13.20
C TRP A 95 17.43 -1.00 -14.47
N HIS A 96 18.24 -1.59 -15.35
CA HIS A 96 18.59 -0.98 -16.64
C HIS A 96 17.44 -1.22 -17.63
N PRO A 97 16.42 -0.35 -17.71
CA PRO A 97 15.13 -0.67 -18.28
C PRO A 97 15.06 -0.36 -19.78
N ASP A 98 16.18 0.11 -20.34
CA ASP A 98 16.34 0.58 -21.71
C ASP A 98 17.35 -0.27 -22.50
N ARG A 99 17.66 -1.49 -22.01
CA ARG A 99 18.50 -2.43 -22.76
C ARG A 99 17.79 -2.91 -24.04
N PRO A 100 18.51 -3.13 -25.14
CA PRO A 100 17.93 -3.54 -26.43
C PRO A 100 17.01 -4.76 -26.36
N ASP A 101 17.36 -5.76 -25.55
CA ASP A 101 16.63 -7.01 -25.37
C ASP A 101 15.23 -6.83 -24.75
N LEU A 102 14.91 -5.64 -24.20
CA LEU A 102 13.62 -5.28 -23.65
C LEU A 102 12.69 -4.59 -24.65
N TYR A 103 13.09 -4.43 -25.91
CA TYR A 103 12.32 -3.72 -26.93
C TYR A 103 11.83 -4.66 -28.03
N TYR A 104 10.58 -4.47 -28.45
CA TYR A 104 9.96 -5.28 -29.50
C TYR A 104 10.74 -5.21 -30.83
N GLN A 105 11.37 -4.06 -31.13
CA GLN A 105 12.10 -3.84 -32.38
C GLN A 105 13.31 -4.75 -32.59
N PHE A 106 13.87 -5.34 -31.53
CA PHE A 106 15.00 -6.25 -31.65
C PHE A 106 14.58 -7.70 -31.92
N TYR A 107 13.27 -7.97 -32.00
CA TYR A 107 12.73 -9.30 -32.33
C TYR A 107 11.68 -9.23 -33.46
N PRO A 108 12.04 -8.74 -34.65
CA PRO A 108 11.09 -8.52 -35.75
C PRO A 108 10.43 -9.81 -36.23
N LYS A 109 11.10 -10.97 -36.12
CA LYS A 109 10.53 -12.27 -36.46
C LYS A 109 9.37 -12.69 -35.54
N LEU A 110 9.38 -12.25 -34.28
CA LEU A 110 8.38 -12.62 -33.27
C LEU A 110 7.28 -11.56 -33.13
N TYR A 111 7.61 -10.28 -33.31
CA TYR A 111 6.71 -9.16 -33.01
C TYR A 111 6.48 -8.19 -34.18
N GLY A 112 6.99 -8.52 -35.37
CA GLY A 112 6.86 -7.68 -36.56
C GLY A 112 7.45 -6.30 -36.37
N ALA A 113 6.73 -5.28 -36.83
CA ALA A 113 7.15 -3.87 -36.73
C ALA A 113 6.66 -3.17 -35.45
N ARG A 114 6.30 -3.91 -34.39
CA ARG A 114 5.78 -3.31 -33.15
C ARG A 114 6.87 -2.45 -32.48
N PRO A 115 6.63 -1.15 -32.23
CA PRO A 115 7.60 -0.31 -31.56
C PRO A 115 7.40 -0.29 -30.04
N GLY A 116 8.49 -0.02 -29.31
CA GLY A 116 8.46 0.27 -27.88
C GLY A 116 8.99 -0.86 -27.00
N THR A 117 8.93 -0.63 -25.70
CA THR A 117 9.44 -1.58 -24.71
C THR A 117 8.39 -2.62 -24.32
N MET A 118 8.84 -3.84 -24.02
CA MET A 118 8.08 -4.89 -23.37
C MET A 118 7.85 -4.60 -21.88
N LEU A 119 8.65 -3.70 -21.28
CA LEU A 119 8.63 -3.39 -19.85
C LEU A 119 7.50 -2.39 -19.51
N PRO A 120 6.48 -2.78 -18.72
CA PRO A 120 5.41 -1.87 -18.33
C PRO A 120 5.94 -0.70 -17.49
N PHE A 121 5.33 0.48 -17.65
CA PHE A 121 5.72 1.67 -16.88
C PHE A 121 5.61 1.46 -15.36
N GLN A 122 4.60 0.71 -14.92
CA GLN A 122 4.38 0.34 -13.53
C GLN A 122 5.53 -0.48 -12.96
N MET A 123 6.11 -1.40 -13.75
CA MET A 123 7.27 -2.18 -13.33
C MET A 123 8.51 -1.30 -13.18
N ARG A 124 8.73 -0.33 -14.09
CA ARG A 124 9.80 0.66 -13.95
C ARG A 124 9.69 1.46 -12.66
N LEU A 125 8.48 1.90 -12.33
CA LEU A 125 8.22 2.65 -11.10
C LEU A 125 8.45 1.80 -9.84
N LEU A 126 8.02 0.54 -9.87
CA LEU A 126 8.32 -0.42 -8.79
C LEU A 126 9.84 -0.59 -8.61
N LEU A 127 10.57 -0.87 -9.68
CA LEU A 127 12.03 -1.05 -9.65
C LEU A 127 12.78 0.21 -9.17
N ALA A 128 12.28 1.39 -9.51
CA ALA A 128 12.83 2.66 -9.03
C ALA A 128 12.64 2.83 -7.52
N THR A 129 11.51 2.40 -6.98
CA THR A 129 11.17 2.55 -5.55
C THR A 129 11.77 1.46 -4.65
N LEU A 130 12.11 0.27 -5.18
CA LEU A 130 12.65 -0.85 -4.39
C LEU A 130 13.77 -0.48 -3.38
N PRO A 131 14.79 0.34 -3.74
CA PRO A 131 15.83 0.70 -2.79
C PRO A 131 15.31 1.45 -1.55
N ALA A 132 14.19 2.18 -1.65
CA ALA A 132 13.63 2.92 -0.52
C ALA A 132 13.14 1.99 0.59
N TYR A 133 12.61 0.80 0.26
CA TYR A 133 12.14 -0.17 1.26
C TYR A 133 13.28 -0.78 2.09
N ILE A 134 14.51 -0.76 1.58
CA ILE A 134 15.73 -1.14 2.31
C ILE A 134 16.54 0.10 2.77
N LYS A 135 15.86 1.25 2.92
CA LYS A 135 16.40 2.52 3.43
C LYS A 135 17.53 3.14 2.58
N ARG A 136 17.66 2.76 1.30
CA ARG A 136 18.56 3.40 0.33
C ARG A 136 17.82 4.51 -0.43
N TYR A 137 17.38 5.53 0.31
CA TYR A 137 16.53 6.60 -0.23
C TYR A 137 17.18 7.40 -1.36
N PRO A 138 18.47 7.82 -1.30
CA PRO A 138 19.11 8.56 -2.38
C PRO A 138 19.09 7.78 -3.70
N LYS A 139 19.43 6.47 -3.65
CA LYS A 139 19.37 5.58 -4.80
C LYS A 139 17.94 5.51 -5.37
N ALA A 140 16.90 5.43 -4.54
CA ALA A 140 15.53 5.43 -5.05
C ALA A 140 15.12 6.77 -5.69
N LEU A 141 15.53 7.89 -5.10
CA LEU A 141 15.27 9.23 -5.64
C LEU A 141 15.98 9.43 -6.98
N ASP A 142 17.27 9.09 -7.11
CA ASP A 142 18.02 9.18 -8.37
C ASP A 142 17.31 8.42 -9.50
N ARG A 143 16.86 7.20 -9.17
CA ARG A 143 16.11 6.34 -10.08
C ARG A 143 14.78 6.97 -10.52
N LEU A 144 14.03 7.55 -9.59
CA LEU A 144 12.76 8.22 -9.86
C LEU A 144 12.95 9.51 -10.67
N TYR A 145 13.93 10.34 -10.35
CA TYR A 145 14.25 11.55 -11.11
C TYR A 145 14.75 11.23 -12.53
N SER A 146 15.49 10.13 -12.71
CA SER A 146 15.85 9.64 -14.05
C SER A 146 14.60 9.31 -14.89
N ILE A 147 13.60 8.63 -14.30
CA ILE A 147 12.33 8.35 -14.99
C ILE A 147 11.57 9.66 -15.25
N LEU A 148 11.51 10.56 -14.27
CA LEU A 148 10.82 11.84 -14.40
C LEU A 148 11.40 12.71 -15.51
N ALA A 149 12.73 12.77 -15.63
CA ALA A 149 13.43 13.50 -16.69
C ALA A 149 13.05 12.98 -18.09
N VAL A 150 12.95 11.66 -18.25
CA VAL A 150 12.50 11.05 -19.51
C VAL A 150 11.03 11.38 -19.79
N VAL A 151 10.15 11.26 -18.80
CA VAL A 151 8.72 11.58 -18.93
C VAL A 151 8.53 13.05 -19.35
N ARG A 152 9.22 13.98 -18.69
CA ARG A 152 9.14 15.42 -18.99
C ARG A 152 9.71 15.77 -20.36
N ARG A 153 10.79 15.10 -20.79
CA ARG A 153 11.31 15.24 -22.16
C ARG A 153 10.28 14.81 -23.21
N ILE A 154 9.57 13.71 -22.96
CA ILE A 154 8.52 13.24 -23.86
C ILE A 154 7.35 14.22 -23.90
N LEU A 155 6.93 14.77 -22.75
CA LEU A 155 5.90 15.81 -22.70
C LEU A 155 6.31 17.04 -23.52
N LYS A 156 7.53 17.56 -23.32
CA LYS A 156 8.06 18.70 -24.09
C LYS A 156 8.04 18.43 -25.60
N ASN A 157 8.44 17.23 -26.03
CA ASN A 157 8.39 16.85 -27.44
C ASN A 157 6.95 16.79 -27.97
N LEU A 158 5.99 16.29 -27.17
CA LEU A 158 4.58 16.26 -27.52
C LEU A 158 3.97 17.66 -27.60
N ASP A 159 4.47 18.62 -26.83
CA ASP A 159 4.04 20.03 -26.90
C ASP A 159 4.52 20.73 -28.16
N SER A 160 5.71 20.40 -28.65
CA SER A 160 6.24 20.90 -29.94
C SER A 160 5.64 20.22 -31.19
N GLY A 161 5.00 19.06 -31.04
CA GLY A 161 4.51 18.24 -32.14
C GLY A 161 3.05 18.47 -32.53
N LYS A 162 2.59 17.79 -33.59
CA LYS A 162 1.15 17.76 -33.97
C LYS A 162 0.31 17.22 -32.79
N LYS A 163 -0.82 17.88 -32.50
CA LYS A 163 -1.73 17.60 -31.36
C LYS A 163 -2.01 16.10 -31.20
N ARG A 164 -1.41 15.49 -30.17
CA ARG A 164 -1.70 14.12 -29.70
C ARG A 164 -2.25 14.17 -28.28
N GLU A 165 -3.41 14.78 -28.10
CA GLU A 165 -4.03 15.02 -26.78
C GLU A 165 -4.10 13.77 -25.89
N LEU A 166 -4.45 12.61 -26.46
CA LEU A 166 -4.46 11.35 -25.73
C LEU A 166 -3.06 10.94 -25.22
N SER A 167 -2.02 11.13 -26.03
CA SER A 167 -0.64 10.84 -25.60
C SER A 167 -0.23 11.81 -24.48
N LYS A 168 -0.54 13.09 -24.61
CA LYS A 168 -0.26 14.09 -23.57
C LYS A 168 -0.90 13.70 -22.24
N ARG A 169 -2.21 13.39 -22.23
CA ARG A 169 -2.93 12.93 -21.03
C ARG A 169 -2.26 11.72 -20.36
N VAL A 170 -1.85 10.72 -21.15
CA VAL A 170 -1.16 9.53 -20.61
C VAL A 170 0.18 9.90 -19.97
N TRP A 171 0.98 10.74 -20.62
CA TRP A 171 2.30 11.13 -20.09
C TRP A 171 2.21 12.12 -18.92
N THR A 172 1.21 13.00 -18.87
CA THR A 172 0.91 13.84 -17.70
C THR A 172 0.51 12.97 -16.51
N SER A 173 -0.32 11.95 -16.73
CA SER A 173 -0.65 10.98 -15.68
C SER A 173 0.59 10.23 -15.18
N ARG A 174 1.52 9.89 -16.07
CA ARG A 174 2.80 9.25 -15.70
C ARG A 174 3.71 10.18 -14.90
N ASP A 175 3.81 11.46 -15.27
CA ASP A 175 4.55 12.48 -14.51
C ASP A 175 4.01 12.55 -13.08
N ALA A 176 2.70 12.71 -12.94
CA ALA A 176 2.03 12.74 -11.64
C ALA A 176 2.33 11.48 -10.80
N ARG A 177 2.30 10.29 -11.40
CA ARG A 177 2.60 9.02 -10.70
C ARG A 177 4.06 8.92 -10.22
N VAL A 178 5.01 9.44 -10.99
CA VAL A 178 6.42 9.48 -10.58
C VAL A 178 6.58 10.47 -9.43
N SER A 179 6.00 11.66 -9.54
CA SER A 179 6.00 12.68 -8.49
C SER A 179 5.36 12.17 -7.19
N HIS A 180 4.23 11.44 -7.25
CA HIS A 180 3.66 10.75 -6.09
C HIS A 180 4.62 9.73 -5.47
N SER A 181 5.40 9.03 -6.29
CA SER A 181 6.39 8.07 -5.79
C SER A 181 7.58 8.77 -5.13
N ILE A 182 7.98 9.95 -5.64
CA ILE A 182 8.99 10.81 -5.00
C ILE A 182 8.48 11.28 -3.63
N VAL A 183 7.23 11.77 -3.54
CA VAL A 183 6.60 12.12 -2.25
C VAL A 183 6.65 10.95 -1.28
N ASN A 184 6.27 9.74 -1.72
CA ASN A 184 6.30 8.56 -0.85
C ASN A 184 7.72 8.24 -0.36
N VAL A 185 8.73 8.29 -1.23
CA VAL A 185 10.12 8.05 -0.85
C VAL A 185 10.62 9.15 0.10
N ALA A 186 10.29 10.41 -0.15
CA ALA A 186 10.61 11.53 0.72
C ALA A 186 10.01 11.36 2.12
N LEU A 187 8.73 10.96 2.21
CA LEU A 187 8.08 10.65 3.50
C LEU A 187 8.72 9.45 4.21
N MET A 188 9.11 8.40 3.48
CA MET A 188 9.85 7.26 4.06
C MET A 188 11.22 7.68 4.59
N ALA A 189 11.88 8.64 3.93
CA ALA A 189 13.15 9.23 4.33
C ALA A 189 13.00 10.30 5.43
N LYS A 190 11.76 10.68 5.78
CA LYS A 190 11.43 11.85 6.62
C LYS A 190 11.97 13.18 6.06
N ASP A 191 12.16 13.25 4.76
CA ASP A 191 12.45 14.48 4.03
C ASP A 191 11.14 15.22 3.74
N TYR A 192 10.60 15.85 4.78
CA TYR A 192 9.36 16.59 4.70
C TYR A 192 9.42 17.82 3.78
N PRO A 193 10.52 18.60 3.73
CA PRO A 193 10.66 19.69 2.76
C PRO A 193 10.45 19.22 1.32
N LEU A 194 11.12 18.14 0.89
CA LEU A 194 10.96 17.59 -0.44
C LEU A 194 9.53 17.09 -0.70
N ALA A 195 8.92 16.41 0.29
CA ALA A 195 7.54 15.94 0.18
C ALA A 195 6.55 17.10 -0.02
N VAL A 196 6.70 18.18 0.76
CA VAL A 196 5.87 19.39 0.68
C VAL A 196 6.06 20.11 -0.66
N GLU A 197 7.29 20.34 -1.09
CA GLU A 197 7.60 20.98 -2.37
C GLU A 197 7.00 20.19 -3.54
N THR A 198 7.19 18.88 -3.55
CA THR A 198 6.66 18.00 -4.62
C THR A 198 5.13 17.96 -4.62
N LEU A 199 4.49 17.97 -3.44
CA LEU A 199 3.03 18.04 -3.34
C LEU A 199 2.47 19.39 -3.83
N ARG A 200 3.13 20.50 -3.52
CA ARG A 200 2.74 21.82 -4.03
C ARG A 200 2.81 21.88 -5.55
N GLY A 201 3.91 21.39 -6.14
CA GLY A 201 4.03 21.29 -7.60
C GLY A 201 2.95 20.40 -8.22
N LEU A 202 2.55 19.31 -7.55
CA LEU A 202 1.42 18.48 -7.98
C LEU A 202 0.08 19.21 -7.91
N ILE A 203 -0.16 20.04 -6.90
CA ILE A 203 -1.39 20.83 -6.76
C ILE A 203 -1.47 21.90 -7.87
N GLU A 204 -0.38 22.61 -8.10
CA GLU A 204 -0.28 23.67 -9.11
C GLU A 204 -0.48 23.15 -10.53
N SER A 205 0.13 22.00 -10.85
CA SER A 205 0.09 21.38 -12.18
C SER A 205 -1.19 20.59 -12.48
N ASN A 206 -2.05 20.36 -11.50
CA ASN A 206 -3.29 19.62 -11.70
C ASN A 206 -4.39 20.55 -12.20
N ASP A 207 -5.32 20.06 -13.02
CA ASP A 207 -6.50 20.81 -13.45
C ASP A 207 -7.79 20.29 -12.81
N SER A 208 -7.79 19.07 -12.26
CA SER A 208 -8.98 18.44 -11.69
C SER A 208 -9.24 18.94 -10.27
N PRO A 209 -10.39 19.61 -9.99
CA PRO A 209 -10.71 20.08 -8.63
C PRO A 209 -10.72 18.95 -7.61
N ASN A 210 -11.22 17.77 -8.01
CA ASN A 210 -11.25 16.59 -7.15
C ASN A 210 -9.86 16.06 -6.80
N GLN A 211 -8.91 16.11 -7.74
CA GLN A 211 -7.54 15.68 -7.47
C GLN A 211 -6.78 16.73 -6.66
N LYS A 212 -6.92 18.03 -6.96
CA LYS A 212 -6.39 19.12 -6.12
C LYS A 212 -6.86 19.00 -4.68
N ARG A 213 -8.16 18.77 -4.49
CA ARG A 213 -8.76 18.54 -3.17
C ARG A 213 -8.10 17.39 -2.42
N ALA A 214 -7.85 16.26 -3.09
CA ALA A 214 -7.16 15.13 -2.48
C ALA A 214 -5.69 15.44 -2.14
N LEU A 215 -5.00 16.20 -2.99
CA LEU A 215 -3.62 16.63 -2.78
C LEU A 215 -3.48 17.66 -1.64
N GLU A 216 -4.39 18.63 -1.54
CA GLU A 216 -4.45 19.59 -0.43
C GLU A 216 -4.67 18.87 0.91
N SER A 217 -5.60 17.92 0.94
CA SER A 217 -5.80 17.04 2.10
C SER A 217 -4.55 16.24 2.45
N ALA A 218 -3.85 15.69 1.46
CA ALA A 218 -2.59 14.97 1.69
C ALA A 218 -1.49 15.91 2.23
N LEU A 219 -1.34 17.11 1.67
CA LEU A 219 -0.39 18.11 2.13
C LEU A 219 -0.68 18.54 3.56
N GLY A 220 -1.94 18.81 3.90
CA GLY A 220 -2.35 19.13 5.27
C GLY A 220 -1.98 18.03 6.27
N ARG A 221 -2.15 16.75 5.91
CA ARG A 221 -1.75 15.61 6.77
C ARG A 221 -0.24 15.51 6.95
N VAL A 222 0.54 15.80 5.92
CA VAL A 222 2.02 15.85 6.01
C VAL A 222 2.44 17.01 6.94
N LEU A 223 1.79 18.17 6.83
CA LEU A 223 2.05 19.33 7.68
C LEU A 223 1.70 19.05 9.16
N LEU A 224 0.59 18.35 9.43
CA LEU A 224 0.28 17.86 10.78
C LEU A 224 1.39 16.95 11.32
N GLN A 225 1.96 16.07 10.48
CA GLN A 225 3.01 15.14 10.91
C GLN A 225 4.29 15.85 11.36
N VAL A 226 4.59 17.04 10.82
CA VAL A 226 5.73 17.87 11.23
C VAL A 226 5.40 18.90 12.31
N GLY A 227 4.14 18.96 12.75
CA GLY A 227 3.67 19.88 13.78
C GLY A 227 3.26 21.27 13.28
N ASP A 228 3.24 21.51 11.96
CA ASP A 228 2.73 22.76 11.39
C ASP A 228 1.20 22.69 11.27
N VAL A 229 0.53 22.82 12.42
CA VAL A 229 -0.93 22.75 12.52
C VAL A 229 -1.60 23.89 11.76
N HIS A 230 -1.01 25.08 11.79
CA HIS A 230 -1.59 26.25 11.14
C HIS A 230 -1.62 26.10 9.61
N SER A 231 -0.51 25.73 8.98
CA SER A 231 -0.49 25.49 7.54
C SER A 231 -1.35 24.29 7.15
N ALA A 232 -1.43 23.27 8.00
CA ALA A 232 -2.31 22.13 7.77
C ALA A 232 -3.79 22.53 7.70
N GLU A 233 -4.25 23.37 8.63
CA GLU A 233 -5.62 23.88 8.63
C GLU A 233 -5.94 24.66 7.35
N ARG A 234 -5.02 25.50 6.88
CA ARG A 234 -5.15 26.22 5.60
C ARG A 234 -5.30 25.28 4.40
N CYS A 235 -4.53 24.20 4.36
CA CYS A 235 -4.67 23.16 3.33
C CYS A 235 -6.04 22.46 3.41
N PHE A 236 -6.52 22.15 4.62
CA PHE A 236 -7.85 21.57 4.79
C PHE A 236 -8.98 22.53 4.40
N GLU A 237 -8.82 23.84 4.64
CA GLU A 237 -9.74 24.87 4.14
C GLU A 237 -9.76 24.92 2.60
N ALA A 238 -8.60 24.94 1.96
CA ALA A 238 -8.49 24.89 0.50
C ALA A 238 -9.15 23.62 -0.07
N SER A 239 -8.90 22.46 0.55
CA SER A 239 -9.56 21.18 0.21
C SER A 239 -11.10 21.26 0.33
N ARG A 240 -11.62 21.90 1.40
CA ARG A 240 -13.07 22.08 1.58
C ARG A 240 -13.67 23.02 0.54
N ALA A 241 -12.99 24.12 0.22
CA ALA A 241 -13.45 25.09 -0.78
C ALA A 241 -13.60 24.45 -2.17
N LEU A 242 -12.69 23.53 -2.53
CA LEU A 242 -12.72 22.82 -3.82
C LEU A 242 -13.87 21.80 -3.96
N ARG A 243 -14.62 21.48 -2.90
CA ARG A 243 -15.75 20.53 -2.99
C ARG A 243 -16.94 21.07 -3.78
N GLY A 244 -17.16 22.40 -3.76
CA GLY A 244 -18.31 23.02 -4.41
C GLY A 244 -19.65 22.85 -3.68
N GLY A 245 -19.64 22.65 -2.34
CA GLY A 245 -20.85 22.55 -1.50
C GLY A 245 -21.26 21.13 -1.09
N GLY A 246 -22.33 20.99 -0.30
CA GLY A 246 -22.87 19.69 0.17
C GLY A 246 -22.50 19.30 1.60
N ARG A 247 -22.89 18.09 2.02
CA ARG A 247 -22.55 17.53 3.34
C ARG A 247 -21.07 17.11 3.38
N PRO A 248 -20.40 17.19 4.56
CA PRO A 248 -19.05 16.66 4.77
C PRO A 248 -18.95 15.21 4.31
N ASP A 249 -17.94 14.91 3.49
CA ASP A 249 -17.62 13.54 3.12
C ASP A 249 -16.58 12.96 4.09
N VAL A 250 -16.26 11.67 3.91
CA VAL A 250 -15.30 10.96 4.76
C VAL A 250 -13.95 11.67 4.83
N ARG A 251 -13.46 12.22 3.72
CA ARG A 251 -12.15 12.91 3.67
C ARG A 251 -12.14 14.13 4.58
N GLU A 252 -13.15 14.99 4.47
CA GLU A 252 -13.25 16.20 5.27
C GLU A 252 -13.41 15.89 6.76
N LEU A 253 -14.22 14.88 7.10
CA LEU A 253 -14.43 14.46 8.49
C LEU A 253 -13.15 13.86 9.09
N VAL A 254 -12.38 13.10 8.31
CA VAL A 254 -11.07 12.59 8.72
C VAL A 254 -10.07 13.73 8.92
N ASP A 255 -9.97 14.66 7.96
CA ASP A 255 -9.05 15.80 8.05
C ASP A 255 -9.36 16.65 9.29
N ARG A 256 -10.64 16.92 9.55
CA ARG A 256 -11.10 17.59 10.76
C ARG A 256 -10.75 16.81 12.02
N GLY A 257 -11.00 15.49 12.04
CA GLY A 257 -10.66 14.64 13.17
C GLY A 257 -9.16 14.68 13.48
N LEU A 258 -8.30 14.60 12.46
CA LEU A 258 -6.84 14.65 12.61
C LEU A 258 -6.35 16.02 13.11
N ALA A 259 -6.91 17.12 12.60
CA ALA A 259 -6.58 18.46 13.10
C ALA A 259 -6.99 18.63 14.58
N LEU A 260 -8.16 18.12 14.97
CA LEU A 260 -8.61 18.13 16.37
C LEU A 260 -7.72 17.28 17.28
N VAL A 261 -7.25 16.12 16.81
CA VAL A 261 -6.25 15.32 17.53
C VAL A 261 -4.96 16.11 17.74
N ALA A 262 -4.46 16.81 16.71
CA ALA A 262 -3.25 17.61 16.81
C ALA A 262 -3.38 18.76 17.84
N ASN A 263 -4.61 19.26 18.05
CA ASN A 263 -4.95 20.28 19.03
C ASN A 263 -5.36 19.70 20.40
N ASN A 264 -5.13 18.41 20.67
CA ASN A 264 -5.54 17.69 21.90
C ASN A 264 -7.06 17.70 22.18
N ASN A 265 -7.90 18.00 21.19
CA ASN A 265 -9.36 18.00 21.29
C ASN A 265 -9.93 16.62 20.96
N PHE A 266 -9.60 15.62 21.76
CA PHE A 266 -9.92 14.21 21.49
C PHE A 266 -11.43 13.90 21.45
N ARG A 267 -12.24 14.65 22.21
CA ARG A 267 -13.69 14.46 22.24
C ARG A 267 -14.34 14.83 20.90
N ASP A 268 -14.06 16.01 20.40
CA ASP A 268 -14.58 16.47 19.11
C ASP A 268 -13.98 15.69 17.93
N ALA A 269 -12.72 15.27 18.06
CA ALA A 269 -12.08 14.39 17.09
C ALA A 269 -12.83 13.05 16.98
N TYR A 270 -13.17 12.43 18.12
CA TYR A 270 -13.97 11.21 18.14
C TYR A 270 -15.32 11.41 17.45
N ASP A 271 -16.01 12.52 17.70
CA ASP A 271 -17.30 12.80 17.06
C ASP A 271 -17.18 13.02 15.55
N ALA A 272 -16.09 13.64 15.09
CA ALA A 272 -15.79 13.77 13.66
C ALA A 272 -15.53 12.40 13.01
N PHE A 273 -14.72 11.55 13.63
CA PHE A 273 -14.47 10.19 13.14
C PHE A 273 -15.71 9.29 13.22
N LYS A 274 -16.54 9.43 14.25
CA LYS A 274 -17.82 8.72 14.37
C LYS A 274 -18.77 9.11 13.23
N LYS A 275 -18.81 10.38 12.82
CA LYS A 275 -19.54 10.78 11.62
C LYS A 275 -18.92 10.14 10.36
N ALA A 276 -17.59 10.11 10.26
CA ALA A 276 -16.92 9.48 9.13
C ALA A 276 -17.23 7.97 9.04
N SER A 277 -17.31 7.27 10.17
CA SER A 277 -17.62 5.84 10.21
C SER A 277 -19.07 5.54 9.82
N THR A 278 -20.00 6.51 9.94
CA THR A 278 -21.36 6.33 9.40
C THR A 278 -21.40 6.39 7.86
N LEU A 279 -20.46 7.13 7.25
CA LEU A 279 -20.37 7.27 5.79
C LEU A 279 -19.51 6.16 5.15
N ASP A 280 -18.52 5.66 5.87
CA ASP A 280 -17.70 4.50 5.46
C ASP A 280 -17.55 3.52 6.65
N PRO A 281 -18.54 2.62 6.84
CA PRO A 281 -18.61 1.70 7.98
C PRO A 281 -17.47 0.68 8.07
N TYR A 282 -16.63 0.60 7.05
CA TYR A 282 -15.58 -0.41 6.95
C TYR A 282 -14.18 0.21 6.89
N ASN A 283 -14.05 1.50 7.21
CA ASN A 283 -12.79 2.21 7.17
C ASN A 283 -11.94 1.93 8.41
N ILE A 284 -10.99 1.00 8.29
CA ILE A 284 -10.13 0.57 9.40
C ILE A 284 -9.38 1.76 10.04
N MET A 285 -8.91 2.71 9.24
CA MET A 285 -8.21 3.90 9.73
C MET A 285 -9.12 4.77 10.61
N VAL A 286 -10.40 4.93 10.26
CA VAL A 286 -11.36 5.71 11.05
C VAL A 286 -11.60 5.05 12.41
N PHE A 287 -11.90 3.75 12.45
CA PHE A 287 -12.10 3.02 13.71
C PHE A 287 -10.85 3.02 14.59
N ASN A 288 -9.67 2.88 13.98
CA ASN A 288 -8.41 2.97 14.70
C ASN A 288 -8.22 4.36 15.34
N ASN A 289 -8.47 5.43 14.59
CA ASN A 289 -8.37 6.79 15.13
C ASN A 289 -9.42 7.08 16.22
N MET A 290 -10.64 6.51 16.10
CA MET A 290 -11.64 6.57 17.17
C MET A 290 -11.13 5.88 18.45
N ALA A 291 -10.54 4.70 18.33
CA ALA A 291 -9.97 3.98 19.48
C ALA A 291 -8.81 4.75 20.13
N VAL A 292 -7.96 5.40 19.32
CA VAL A 292 -6.91 6.31 19.83
C VAL A 292 -7.54 7.47 20.60
N CYS A 293 -8.58 8.12 20.08
CA CYS A 293 -9.26 9.20 20.81
C CYS A 293 -9.84 8.70 22.14
N LEU A 294 -10.47 7.53 22.17
CA LEU A 294 -10.99 6.92 23.41
C LEU A 294 -9.88 6.63 24.42
N LEU A 295 -8.71 6.17 23.96
CA LEU A 295 -7.55 5.95 24.84
C LEU A 295 -7.08 7.24 25.50
N TYR A 296 -6.93 8.33 24.74
CA TYR A 296 -6.54 9.64 25.27
C TYR A 296 -7.60 10.26 26.19
N LEU A 297 -8.86 9.85 26.07
CA LEU A 297 -9.95 10.20 27.00
C LEU A 297 -9.99 9.29 28.24
N GLY A 298 -9.04 8.37 28.41
CA GLY A 298 -9.00 7.41 29.53
C GLY A 298 -10.01 6.26 29.42
N GLN A 299 -10.65 6.09 28.27
CA GLN A 299 -11.72 5.12 28.04
C GLN A 299 -11.21 3.83 27.37
N LEU A 300 -10.21 3.19 27.97
CA LEU A 300 -9.55 1.99 27.43
C LEU A 300 -10.55 0.86 27.08
N LYS A 301 -11.49 0.56 27.97
CA LYS A 301 -12.51 -0.48 27.75
C LYS A 301 -13.43 -0.20 26.56
N ASN A 302 -13.76 1.08 26.33
CA ASN A 302 -14.56 1.49 25.18
C ASN A 302 -13.76 1.33 23.88
N ALA A 303 -12.47 1.68 23.90
CA ALA A 303 -11.58 1.50 22.75
C ALA A 303 -11.46 0.02 22.36
N LEU A 304 -11.27 -0.87 23.34
CA LEU A 304 -11.23 -2.32 23.13
C LEU A 304 -12.56 -2.86 22.59
N THR A 305 -13.68 -2.49 23.22
CA THR A 305 -15.01 -2.90 22.76
C THR A 305 -15.26 -2.45 21.31
N LEU A 306 -14.89 -1.22 20.98
CA LEU A 306 -15.05 -0.67 19.63
C LEU A 306 -14.28 -1.50 18.59
N LEU A 307 -12.98 -1.74 18.81
CA LEU A 307 -12.16 -2.45 17.83
C LEU A 307 -12.48 -3.95 17.75
N THR A 308 -12.76 -4.60 18.89
CA THR A 308 -13.10 -6.02 18.90
C THR A 308 -14.46 -6.29 18.27
N THR A 309 -15.45 -5.41 18.48
CA THR A 309 -16.75 -5.48 17.81
C THR A 309 -16.61 -5.24 16.31
N PHE A 310 -15.78 -4.27 15.92
CA PHE A 310 -15.49 -4.02 14.50
C PHE A 310 -14.84 -5.23 13.83
N ILE A 311 -13.90 -5.89 14.51
CA ILE A 311 -13.28 -7.13 14.03
C ILE A 311 -14.28 -8.26 13.93
N HIS A 312 -15.11 -8.45 14.97
CA HIS A 312 -16.10 -9.52 15.03
C HIS A 312 -17.15 -9.41 13.91
N ASN A 313 -17.58 -8.19 13.59
CA ASN A 313 -18.59 -7.97 12.56
C ASN A 313 -18.04 -8.23 11.14
N GLU A 314 -16.76 -7.94 10.89
CA GLU A 314 -16.17 -8.00 9.54
C GLU A 314 -14.75 -8.61 9.53
N PRO A 315 -14.55 -9.85 10.00
CA PRO A 315 -13.22 -10.39 10.29
C PRO A 315 -12.35 -10.52 9.03
N ALA A 316 -12.92 -10.97 7.92
CA ALA A 316 -12.18 -11.13 6.65
C ALA A 316 -11.59 -9.80 6.14
N ARG A 317 -12.26 -8.68 6.41
CA ARG A 317 -11.82 -7.34 5.96
C ARG A 317 -10.92 -6.65 6.98
N THR A 318 -11.20 -6.80 8.27
CA THR A 318 -10.62 -5.99 9.35
C THR A 318 -9.35 -6.56 9.96
N LEU A 319 -9.14 -7.89 9.91
CA LEU A 319 -7.96 -8.58 10.44
C LEU A 319 -6.67 -8.21 9.67
N THR A 320 -6.22 -6.98 9.82
CA THR A 320 -5.03 -6.41 9.20
C THR A 320 -3.95 -6.24 10.26
N GLU A 321 -2.68 -6.41 9.87
CA GLU A 321 -1.55 -6.33 10.82
C GLU A 321 -1.55 -5.03 11.65
N PRO A 322 -1.80 -3.83 11.08
CA PRO A 322 -1.83 -2.59 11.87
C PRO A 322 -2.98 -2.53 12.88
N LEU A 323 -4.14 -3.11 12.57
CA LEU A 323 -5.24 -3.16 13.53
C LEU A 323 -4.96 -4.19 14.63
N LEU A 324 -4.47 -5.37 14.25
CA LEU A 324 -4.15 -6.44 15.19
C LEU A 324 -3.10 -6.02 16.21
N ILE A 325 -2.01 -5.36 15.77
CA ILE A 325 -0.98 -4.88 16.70
C ILE A 325 -1.53 -3.84 17.68
N ASN A 326 -2.41 -2.95 17.23
CA ASN A 326 -3.04 -1.95 18.10
C ASN A 326 -3.98 -2.61 19.12
N VAL A 327 -4.83 -3.54 18.69
CA VAL A 327 -5.73 -4.29 19.60
C VAL A 327 -4.93 -5.11 20.60
N CYS A 328 -3.89 -5.82 20.17
CA CYS A 328 -3.05 -6.61 21.08
C CYS A 328 -2.32 -5.71 22.10
N THR A 329 -1.90 -4.51 21.69
CA THR A 329 -1.33 -3.52 22.61
C THR A 329 -2.36 -3.04 23.64
N LEU A 330 -3.61 -2.80 23.22
CA LEU A 330 -4.67 -2.43 24.16
C LEU A 330 -5.01 -3.56 25.15
N PHE A 331 -4.98 -4.83 24.72
CA PHE A 331 -5.15 -5.96 25.64
C PHE A 331 -4.04 -6.02 26.69
N GLU A 332 -2.79 -5.79 26.30
CA GLU A 332 -1.64 -5.74 27.22
C GLU A 332 -1.77 -4.59 28.23
N LEU A 333 -2.32 -3.45 27.81
CA LEU A 333 -2.59 -2.31 28.68
C LEU A 333 -3.74 -2.57 29.66
N GLU A 334 -4.75 -3.35 29.26
CA GLU A 334 -5.89 -3.66 30.12
C GLU A 334 -5.56 -4.69 31.19
N SER A 335 -4.79 -5.73 30.85
CA SER A 335 -4.55 -6.86 31.74
C SER A 335 -3.25 -7.61 31.43
N SER A 336 -2.60 -8.10 32.49
CA SER A 336 -1.48 -9.04 32.38
C SER A 336 -1.90 -10.42 31.83
N ARG A 337 -3.20 -10.75 31.82
CA ARG A 337 -3.76 -11.98 31.24
C ARG A 337 -4.27 -11.77 29.80
N SER A 338 -3.53 -11.01 29.00
CA SER A 338 -3.93 -10.64 27.63
C SER A 338 -3.86 -11.78 26.61
N ASP A 339 -3.14 -12.86 26.92
CA ASP A 339 -2.88 -13.95 25.97
C ASP A 339 -4.14 -14.68 25.50
N GLN A 340 -5.14 -14.84 26.37
CA GLN A 340 -6.41 -15.47 25.98
C GLN A 340 -7.12 -14.70 24.87
N ASN A 341 -7.11 -13.36 24.95
CA ASN A 341 -7.72 -12.50 23.93
C ASN A 341 -6.91 -12.52 22.63
N LYS A 342 -5.57 -12.50 22.72
CA LYS A 342 -4.68 -12.63 21.55
C LYS A 342 -4.82 -13.98 20.86
N GLN A 343 -4.95 -15.07 21.63
CA GLN A 343 -5.23 -16.41 21.13
C GLN A 343 -6.60 -16.50 20.43
N SER A 344 -7.62 -15.79 20.94
CA SER A 344 -8.90 -15.67 20.23
C SER A 344 -8.75 -15.00 18.86
N LEU A 345 -7.96 -13.91 18.77
CA LEU A 345 -7.62 -13.28 17.49
C LEU A 345 -6.84 -14.23 16.57
N LEU A 346 -5.91 -15.03 17.10
CA LEU A 346 -5.18 -16.03 16.31
C LEU A 346 -6.14 -17.03 15.66
N ARG A 347 -7.16 -17.52 16.38
CA ARG A 347 -8.19 -18.40 15.79
C ARG A 347 -8.94 -17.71 14.65
N GLN A 348 -9.28 -16.44 14.80
CA GLN A 348 -9.93 -15.69 13.71
C GLN A 348 -9.00 -15.50 12.51
N VAL A 349 -7.72 -15.16 12.73
CA VAL A 349 -6.71 -15.08 11.66
C VAL A 349 -6.58 -16.42 10.94
N ALA A 350 -6.49 -17.52 11.69
CA ALA A 350 -6.41 -18.87 11.14
C ALA A 350 -7.63 -19.24 10.27
N LYS A 351 -8.82 -18.73 10.60
CA LYS A 351 -10.07 -18.98 9.88
C LYS A 351 -10.26 -18.10 8.65
N TYR A 352 -9.92 -16.82 8.72
CA TYR A 352 -10.33 -15.82 7.72
C TYR A 352 -9.20 -15.31 6.82
N LYS A 353 -7.93 -15.62 7.11
CA LYS A 353 -6.79 -15.03 6.40
C LYS A 353 -5.91 -16.07 5.75
N GLY A 354 -5.34 -15.71 4.61
CA GLY A 354 -4.45 -16.58 3.85
C GLY A 354 -3.06 -16.66 4.47
N ASP A 355 -2.06 -17.01 3.66
CA ASP A 355 -0.69 -17.22 4.13
C ASP A 355 0.13 -15.94 4.26
N ALA A 356 -0.44 -14.76 3.97
CA ALA A 356 0.32 -13.50 3.86
C ALA A 356 0.66 -12.85 5.21
N ILE A 357 -0.20 -13.01 6.23
CA ILE A 357 -0.09 -12.27 7.50
C ILE A 357 1.21 -12.57 8.26
N ASN A 358 1.86 -11.51 8.72
CA ASN A 358 2.93 -11.58 9.69
C ASN A 358 2.37 -11.76 11.11
N VAL A 359 2.49 -12.98 11.63
CA VAL A 359 1.99 -13.37 12.96
C VAL A 359 2.59 -12.57 14.13
N ALA A 360 3.72 -11.87 13.93
CA ALA A 360 4.30 -10.99 14.94
C ALA A 360 3.34 -9.87 15.38
N CYS A 361 2.37 -9.48 14.54
CA CYS A 361 1.36 -8.48 14.92
C CYS A 361 0.46 -8.91 16.09
N LEU A 362 0.36 -10.21 16.38
CA LEU A 362 -0.44 -10.75 17.48
C LEU A 362 0.28 -10.67 18.85
N LYS A 363 1.59 -10.35 18.86
CA LYS A 363 2.42 -10.28 20.08
C LYS A 363 2.26 -11.51 20.99
N LEU A 364 2.12 -12.69 20.39
CA LEU A 364 2.14 -13.96 21.09
C LEU A 364 3.59 -14.49 21.12
N LEU A 365 3.96 -15.10 22.24
CA LEU A 365 5.23 -15.82 22.34
C LEU A 365 5.20 -17.04 21.41
N VAL A 366 6.31 -17.27 20.71
CA VAL A 366 6.52 -18.38 19.77
C VAL A 366 7.24 -19.51 20.45
#